data_AF-A0A4U9TVV4-F1
#
_entry.id   AF-A0A4U9TVV4-F1
#
_cell.length_a   1.000
_cell.length_b   1.000
_cell.length_c   1.000
_cell.angle_alpha   90.00
_cell.angle_beta   90.00
_cell.angle_gamma   90.00
#
_symmetry.space_group_name_H-M   'P 1'
#
loop_
_entity.id
_entity.type
_entity.pdbx_description
1 polymer ?
#
loop_
_entity_poly.entity_id
_entity_poly.type
_entity_poly.pdbx_seq_one_letter_code
_entity_poly.pdbx_strand_id
1 'polypeptide(L)'
;MSCTDQKLTLCTPYFNLPALLVRNIIYLLRQGKQVEIIVGDKTANDFYIPEDQPFKIIGALPYLYEINLRRFLSRLQRYVDTGQLIVRLWKDGDNSYHLKGMWVDDEWQLITGNNLNPRAWRLDLENAILFHDPKHEMQEQRHKELETIRTHTTVVGHYLELQSIQEYPVKVRKLIRRLRRIRIDRLISRIL
;
A
#
# COMPACT_ATOMS: atom_id res chain seq x y z
N MET A 1 12.07 2.83 19.25
CA MET A 1 13.04 2.63 18.15
C MET A 1 12.46 1.58 17.21
N SER A 2 12.70 1.70 15.90
CA SER A 2 12.35 0.64 14.94
C SER A 2 13.50 -0.39 14.90
N CYS A 3 13.19 -1.68 14.70
CA CYS A 3 14.18 -2.76 14.65
C CYS A 3 14.80 -2.96 13.25
N THR A 4 14.42 -2.16 12.25
CA THR A 4 14.93 -2.31 10.88
C THR A 4 16.34 -1.75 10.74
N ASP A 5 17.28 -2.60 10.36
CA ASP A 5 18.68 -2.25 10.15
C ASP A 5 19.04 -2.01 8.68
N GLN A 6 18.35 -2.64 7.73
CA GLN A 6 18.63 -2.51 6.29
C GLN A 6 17.36 -2.20 5.49
N LYS A 7 16.34 -3.06 5.57
CA LYS A 7 15.17 -3.03 4.70
C LYS A 7 13.88 -3.43 5.41
N LEU A 8 12.84 -2.64 5.17
CA LEU A 8 11.45 -2.99 5.49
C LEU A 8 10.70 -3.29 4.19
N THR A 9 10.03 -4.45 4.09
CA THR A 9 9.08 -4.76 3.01
C THR A 9 7.68 -4.87 3.58
N LEU A 10 6.70 -4.22 2.95
CA LEU A 10 5.30 -4.23 3.34
C LEU A 10 4.43 -4.67 2.16
N CYS A 11 3.53 -5.62 2.41
CA CYS A 11 2.39 -5.90 1.54
C CYS A 11 1.11 -5.45 2.26
N THR A 12 0.26 -4.70 1.55
CA THR A 12 -1.10 -4.36 1.99
C THR A 12 -2.01 -4.30 0.77
N PRO A 13 -3.26 -4.77 0.84
CA PRO A 13 -4.15 -4.83 -0.33
C PRO A 13 -4.32 -3.48 -1.03
N TYR A 14 -4.27 -2.38 -0.27
CA TYR A 14 -4.45 -1.03 -0.77
C TYR A 14 -3.71 -0.02 0.10
N PHE A 15 -3.33 1.11 -0.49
CA PHE A 15 -2.58 2.14 0.23
C PHE A 15 -3.49 3.00 1.13
N ASN A 16 -3.68 2.56 2.38
CA ASN A 16 -4.36 3.32 3.43
C ASN A 16 -3.68 3.18 4.79
N LEU A 17 -2.36 3.42 4.87
CA LEU A 17 -1.59 3.17 6.09
C LEU A 17 -1.97 4.11 7.25
N PRO A 18 -2.00 3.62 8.52
CA PRO A 18 -2.22 4.47 9.67
C PRO A 18 -1.08 5.48 9.85
N ALA A 19 -1.42 6.65 10.40
CA ALA A 19 -0.45 7.75 10.55
C ALA A 19 0.81 7.36 11.34
N LEU A 20 0.69 6.44 12.29
CA LEU A 20 1.84 5.93 13.05
C LEU A 20 2.80 5.14 12.16
N LEU A 21 2.28 4.25 11.32
CA LEU A 21 3.10 3.45 10.40
C LEU A 21 3.77 4.34 9.35
N VAL A 22 3.04 5.33 8.81
CA VAL A 22 3.62 6.34 7.90
C VAL A 22 4.77 7.10 8.55
N ARG A 23 4.65 7.49 9.84
CA ARG A 23 5.73 8.15 10.58
C ARG A 23 6.96 7.25 10.73
N ASN A 24 6.76 5.96 11.01
CA ASN A 24 7.85 5.00 11.14
C ASN A 24 8.57 4.76 9.81
N ILE A 25 7.82 4.65 8.70
CA ILE A 25 8.40 4.56 7.34
C ILE A 25 9.27 5.78 7.05
N ILE A 26 8.76 6.99 7.30
CA ILE A 26 9.52 8.23 7.09
C ILE A 26 10.76 8.28 7.98
N TYR A 27 10.67 7.80 9.23
CA TYR A 27 11.82 7.71 10.12
C TYR A 27 12.89 6.79 9.53
N LEU A 28 12.53 5.59 9.07
CA LEU A 28 13.46 4.64 8.44
C LEU A 28 14.17 5.22 7.23
N LEU A 29 13.41 5.85 6.32
CA LEU A 29 13.97 6.52 5.15
C LEU A 29 14.97 7.62 5.52
N ARG A 30 14.70 8.38 6.59
CA ARG A 30 15.64 9.40 7.13
C ARG A 30 16.90 8.80 7.74
N GLN A 31 16.84 7.56 8.21
CA GLN A 31 18.00 6.83 8.74
C GLN A 31 18.80 6.10 7.65
N GLY A 32 18.52 6.35 6.37
CA GLY A 32 19.22 5.71 5.27
C GLY A 32 18.70 4.32 4.91
N LYS A 33 17.69 3.80 5.61
CA LYS A 33 17.16 2.45 5.40
C LYS A 33 16.29 2.38 4.14
N GLN A 34 16.20 1.20 3.54
CA GLN A 34 15.31 0.96 2.41
C GLN A 34 13.91 0.57 2.89
N VAL A 35 12.88 1.02 2.17
CA VAL A 35 11.50 0.61 2.38
C VAL A 35 10.89 0.20 1.04
N GLU A 36 10.35 -1.01 0.95
CA GLU A 36 9.58 -1.52 -0.18
C GLU A 36 8.11 -1.65 0.23
N ILE A 37 7.21 -1.09 -0.57
CA ILE A 37 5.76 -1.18 -0.36
C ILE A 37 5.13 -1.77 -1.62
N ILE A 38 4.42 -2.89 -1.46
CA ILE A 38 3.71 -3.59 -2.53
C ILE A 38 2.21 -3.47 -2.25
N VAL A 39 1.49 -2.90 -3.21
CA VAL A 39 0.02 -2.72 -3.14
C VAL A 39 -0.61 -3.10 -4.48
N GLY A 40 -1.91 -3.36 -4.49
CA GLY A 40 -2.65 -3.57 -5.74
C GLY A 40 -2.79 -2.26 -6.51
N ASP A 41 -2.71 -2.34 -7.85
CA ASP A 41 -3.25 -1.29 -8.71
C ASP A 41 -4.74 -1.06 -8.39
N LYS A 42 -5.25 0.15 -8.63
CA LYS A 42 -6.67 0.47 -8.38
C LYS A 42 -7.62 -0.51 -9.09
N THR A 43 -7.22 -1.05 -10.25
CA THR A 43 -8.01 -2.01 -11.04
C THR A 43 -7.85 -3.45 -10.57
N ALA A 44 -6.95 -3.73 -9.63
CA ALA A 44 -6.82 -5.01 -8.92
C ALA A 44 -7.48 -4.96 -7.53
N ASN A 45 -8.26 -3.92 -7.23
CA ASN A 45 -9.01 -3.83 -5.98
C ASN A 45 -10.39 -4.48 -6.13
N ASP A 46 -10.85 -5.23 -5.12
CA ASP A 46 -12.15 -5.92 -5.15
C ASP A 46 -13.36 -4.98 -5.32
N PHE A 47 -13.21 -3.69 -4.98
CA PHE A 47 -14.25 -2.68 -5.17
C PHE A 47 -14.16 -1.96 -6.51
N TYR A 48 -13.18 -2.26 -7.37
CA TYR A 48 -13.07 -1.64 -8.69
C TYR A 48 -14.27 -2.01 -9.55
N ILE A 49 -14.84 -1.01 -10.22
CA ILE A 49 -15.94 -1.20 -11.17
C ILE A 49 -15.44 -0.65 -12.52
N PRO A 50 -15.35 -1.50 -13.57
CA PRO A 50 -15.02 -1.08 -14.92
C PRO A 50 -15.89 0.08 -15.42
N GLU A 51 -15.33 0.94 -16.27
CA GLU A 51 -15.98 2.19 -16.71
C GLU A 51 -17.23 1.97 -17.57
N ASP A 52 -17.29 0.83 -18.25
CA ASP A 52 -18.42 0.36 -19.04
C ASP A 52 -19.57 -0.19 -18.17
N GLN A 53 -19.36 -0.39 -16.87
CA GLN A 53 -20.36 -0.89 -15.94
C GLN A 53 -21.07 0.22 -15.13
N PRO A 54 -22.27 -0.04 -14.59
CA PRO A 54 -22.98 0.92 -13.75
C PRO A 54 -22.19 1.31 -12.48
N PHE A 55 -21.85 2.59 -12.40
CA PHE A 55 -21.16 3.17 -11.24
C PHE A 55 -21.93 2.98 -9.92
N LYS A 56 -21.22 2.49 -8.88
CA LYS A 56 -21.67 2.48 -7.47
C LYS A 56 -20.68 3.29 -6.62
N ILE A 57 -21.16 3.90 -5.53
CA ILE A 57 -20.35 4.74 -4.63
C ILE A 57 -19.12 3.99 -4.10
N ILE A 58 -19.26 2.71 -3.76
CA ILE A 58 -18.16 1.87 -3.26
C ILE A 58 -17.00 1.78 -4.26
N GLY A 59 -17.29 1.87 -5.55
CA GLY A 59 -16.29 1.90 -6.63
C GLY A 59 -15.39 3.13 -6.65
N ALA A 60 -15.62 4.11 -5.78
CA ALA A 60 -14.69 5.22 -5.58
C ALA A 60 -13.53 4.89 -4.62
N LEU A 61 -13.62 3.82 -3.82
CA LEU A 61 -12.55 3.46 -2.86
C LEU A 61 -11.18 3.24 -3.52
N PRO A 62 -11.05 2.47 -4.63
CA PRO A 62 -9.75 2.26 -5.26
C PRO A 62 -9.06 3.57 -5.68
N TYR A 63 -9.84 4.53 -6.18
CA TYR A 63 -9.36 5.85 -6.56
C TYR A 63 -8.95 6.71 -5.34
N LEU A 64 -9.60 6.55 -4.20
CA LEU A 64 -9.18 7.21 -2.96
C LEU A 64 -7.84 6.67 -2.46
N TYR A 65 -7.61 5.36 -2.58
CA TYR A 65 -6.32 4.74 -2.25
C TYR A 65 -5.20 5.22 -3.19
N GLU A 66 -5.45 5.27 -4.49
CA GLU A 66 -4.48 5.79 -5.47
C GLU A 66 -4.15 7.28 -5.20
N ILE A 67 -5.16 8.10 -4.88
CA ILE A 67 -4.95 9.49 -4.44
C ILE A 67 -4.00 9.55 -3.24
N ASN A 68 -4.18 8.67 -2.26
CA ASN A 68 -3.36 8.64 -1.05
C ASN A 68 -1.93 8.20 -1.38
N LEU A 69 -1.78 7.20 -2.24
CA LEU A 69 -0.49 6.73 -2.73
C LEU A 69 0.25 7.83 -3.50
N ARG A 70 -0.42 8.49 -4.45
CA ARG A 70 0.13 9.62 -5.21
C ARG A 70 0.60 10.75 -4.31
N ARG A 71 -0.18 11.10 -3.28
CA ARG A 71 0.21 12.12 -2.29
C ARG A 71 1.39 11.68 -1.43
N PHE A 72 1.49 10.39 -1.10
CA PHE A 72 2.61 9.84 -0.34
C PHE A 72 3.89 9.90 -1.16
N LEU A 73 3.85 9.39 -2.40
CA LEU A 73 4.97 9.43 -3.33
C LEU A 73 5.41 10.86 -3.64
N SER A 74 4.48 11.78 -3.90
CA SER A 74 4.85 13.18 -4.21
C SER A 74 5.61 13.85 -3.07
N ARG A 75 5.36 13.46 -1.81
CA ARG A 75 6.06 14.00 -0.63
C ARG A 75 7.41 13.33 -0.38
N LEU A 76 7.61 12.14 -0.92
CA LEU A 76 8.78 11.30 -0.69
C LEU A 76 9.56 11.00 -1.97
N GLN A 77 9.31 11.75 -3.05
CA GLN A 77 9.90 11.52 -4.38
C GLN A 77 11.43 11.40 -4.31
N ARG A 78 12.11 12.24 -3.53
CA ARG A 78 13.57 12.15 -3.31
C ARG A 78 14.07 10.77 -2.86
N TYR A 79 13.23 10.03 -2.13
CA TYR A 79 13.56 8.67 -1.66
C TYR A 79 13.28 7.63 -2.74
N VAL A 80 12.31 7.89 -3.62
CA VAL A 80 12.09 7.07 -4.82
C VAL A 80 13.25 7.25 -5.78
N ASP A 81 13.66 8.49 -6.04
CA ASP A 81 14.77 8.84 -6.94
C ASP A 81 16.11 8.21 -6.53
N THR A 82 16.30 7.97 -5.23
CA THR A 82 17.51 7.35 -4.66
C THR A 82 17.39 5.84 -4.45
N GLY A 83 16.24 5.23 -4.79
CA GLY A 83 15.98 3.81 -4.57
C GLY A 83 15.80 3.40 -3.09
N GLN A 84 15.72 4.38 -2.18
CA GLN A 84 15.45 4.13 -0.76
C GLN A 84 13.97 3.77 -0.52
N LEU A 85 13.05 4.35 -1.28
CA LEU A 85 11.63 4.02 -1.25
C LEU A 85 11.26 3.35 -2.57
N ILE A 86 10.93 2.06 -2.52
CA ILE A 86 10.45 1.30 -3.65
C ILE A 86 8.95 1.10 -3.46
N VAL A 87 8.15 1.55 -4.43
CA VAL A 87 6.70 1.30 -4.44
C VAL A 87 6.36 0.47 -5.67
N ARG A 88 5.65 -0.63 -5.46
CA ARG A 88 5.23 -1.57 -6.49
C ARG A 88 3.71 -1.62 -6.58
N LEU A 89 3.19 -1.56 -7.80
CA LEU A 89 1.79 -1.83 -8.11
C LEU A 89 1.68 -3.24 -8.69
N TRP A 90 0.90 -4.08 -8.04
CA TRP A 90 0.56 -5.41 -8.56
C TRP A 90 -0.65 -5.32 -9.49
N LYS A 91 -0.58 -5.99 -10.65
CA LYS A 91 -1.71 -6.17 -11.57
C LYS A 91 -1.49 -7.39 -12.46
N ASP A 92 -2.47 -8.28 -12.50
CA ASP A 92 -2.49 -9.44 -13.41
C ASP A 92 -3.90 -9.64 -13.98
N GLY A 93 -4.11 -9.32 -15.26
CA GLY A 93 -5.41 -9.44 -15.91
C GLY A 93 -6.54 -8.80 -15.09
N ASP A 94 -7.65 -9.52 -14.90
CA ASP A 94 -8.78 -9.07 -14.07
C ASP A 94 -8.74 -9.62 -12.62
N ASN A 95 -7.62 -10.23 -12.22
CA ASN A 95 -7.45 -10.75 -10.87
C ASN A 95 -7.33 -9.61 -9.85
N SER A 96 -7.78 -9.86 -8.62
CA SER A 96 -7.65 -8.92 -7.50
C SER A 96 -6.44 -9.22 -6.61
N TYR A 97 -5.98 -8.19 -5.91
CA TYR A 97 -4.82 -8.22 -5.02
C TYR A 97 -5.26 -8.09 -3.56
N HIS A 98 -4.84 -9.05 -2.74
CA HIS A 98 -5.26 -9.07 -1.33
C HIS A 98 -4.17 -9.52 -0.34
N LEU A 99 -2.88 -9.33 -0.68
CA LEU A 99 -1.77 -9.73 0.20
C LEU A 99 -1.61 -8.80 1.41
N LYS A 100 -1.17 -9.38 2.53
CA LYS A 100 -0.73 -8.69 3.74
C LYS A 100 0.53 -9.36 4.25
N GLY A 101 1.47 -8.57 4.71
CA GLY A 101 2.69 -9.10 5.31
C GLY A 101 3.70 -8.01 5.56
N MET A 102 4.63 -8.30 6.45
CA MET A 102 5.77 -7.43 6.72
C MET A 102 7.03 -8.27 6.88
N TRP A 103 8.11 -7.85 6.23
CA TRP A 103 9.43 -8.44 6.37
C TRP A 103 10.39 -7.35 6.83
N VAL A 104 11.13 -7.61 7.90
CA VAL A 104 12.16 -6.70 8.42
C VAL A 104 13.49 -7.42 8.33
N ASP A 105 14.34 -6.87 7.46
CA ASP A 105 15.64 -7.44 7.11
C ASP A 105 15.51 -8.91 6.70
N ASP A 106 16.51 -9.73 7.00
CA ASP A 106 16.47 -11.17 6.80
C ASP A 106 16.13 -11.94 8.09
N GLU A 107 15.62 -11.25 9.12
CA GLU A 107 15.42 -11.83 10.45
C GLU A 107 13.94 -11.95 10.85
N TRP A 108 13.09 -10.97 10.53
CA TRP A 108 11.70 -10.97 11.00
C TRP A 108 10.70 -11.03 9.86
N GLN A 109 9.63 -11.82 10.05
CA GLN A 109 8.49 -11.88 9.15
C GLN A 109 7.19 -11.92 9.94
N LEU A 110 6.25 -11.03 9.61
CA LEU A 110 4.91 -10.99 10.18
C LEU A 110 3.90 -11.49 9.14
N ILE A 111 3.25 -12.59 9.46
CA ILE A 111 2.07 -13.08 8.73
C ILE A 111 0.83 -12.68 9.51
N THR A 112 -0.08 -11.95 8.88
CA THR A 112 -1.26 -11.38 9.56
C THR A 112 -2.42 -11.19 8.59
N GLY A 113 -3.65 -11.24 9.11
CA GLY A 113 -4.84 -10.78 8.38
C GLY A 113 -4.98 -9.26 8.32
N ASN A 114 -4.19 -8.52 9.11
CA ASN A 114 -4.30 -7.09 9.29
C ASN A 114 -3.99 -6.33 7.99
N ASN A 115 -4.95 -5.53 7.51
CA ASN A 115 -4.83 -4.74 6.29
C ASN A 115 -3.83 -3.57 6.39
N LEU A 116 -3.20 -3.37 7.55
CA LEU A 116 -2.32 -2.26 7.87
C LEU A 116 -3.01 -0.90 7.62
N ASN A 117 -4.28 -0.80 8.01
CA ASN A 117 -5.11 0.40 7.85
C ASN A 117 -5.62 0.95 9.21
N PRO A 118 -6.15 2.18 9.28
CA PRO A 118 -6.71 2.74 10.50
C PRO A 118 -7.83 1.92 11.14
N ARG A 119 -8.59 1.17 10.34
CA ARG A 119 -9.72 0.35 10.79
C ARG A 119 -9.22 -0.84 11.61
N ALA A 120 -8.24 -1.57 11.10
CA ALA A 120 -7.54 -2.66 11.78
C ALA A 120 -6.85 -2.20 13.08
N TRP A 121 -6.47 -0.91 13.17
CA TRP A 121 -5.88 -0.33 14.38
C TRP A 121 -6.87 0.02 15.48
N ARG A 122 -8.17 0.10 15.19
CA ARG A 122 -9.15 0.76 16.07
C ARG A 122 -10.43 -0.04 16.29
N LEU A 123 -10.81 -0.88 15.34
CA LEU A 123 -12.16 -1.43 15.26
C LEU A 123 -12.16 -2.95 15.09
N ASP A 124 -11.28 -3.48 14.24
CA ASP A 124 -11.28 -4.91 13.94
C ASP A 124 -10.48 -5.72 14.98
N LEU A 125 -10.86 -6.98 15.16
CA LEU A 125 -10.09 -7.95 15.91
C LEU A 125 -9.05 -8.57 14.99
N GLU A 126 -7.78 -8.49 15.39
CA GLU A 126 -6.65 -8.86 14.55
C GLU A 126 -5.74 -9.84 15.29
N ASN A 127 -5.10 -10.74 14.55
CA ASN A 127 -4.03 -11.59 15.06
C ASN A 127 -2.87 -11.65 14.07
N ALA A 128 -1.74 -12.18 14.52
CA ALA A 128 -0.57 -12.37 13.69
C ALA A 128 0.32 -13.50 14.21
N ILE A 129 1.11 -14.06 13.30
CA ILE A 129 2.25 -14.92 13.60
C ILE A 129 3.51 -14.13 13.25
N LEU A 130 4.37 -13.94 14.26
CA LEU A 130 5.67 -13.32 14.09
C LEU A 130 6.74 -14.40 14.06
N PHE A 131 7.41 -14.55 12.92
CA PHE A 131 8.58 -15.40 12.77
C PHE A 131 9.83 -14.61 13.11
N HIS A 132 10.68 -15.23 13.93
CA HIS A 132 12.02 -14.76 14.24
C HIS A 132 13.02 -15.80 13.71
N ASP A 133 13.81 -15.42 12.72
CA ASP A 133 14.76 -16.31 12.03
C ASP A 133 16.20 -15.77 12.12
N PRO A 134 16.81 -15.76 13.31
CA PRO A 134 18.16 -15.20 13.52
C PRO A 134 19.27 -16.06 12.88
N LYS A 135 18.94 -17.27 12.43
CA LYS A 135 19.88 -18.20 11.77
C LYS A 135 19.65 -18.30 10.27
N HIS A 136 18.68 -17.56 9.72
CA HIS A 136 18.33 -17.54 8.30
C HIS A 136 17.93 -18.92 7.74
N GLU A 137 17.33 -19.77 8.57
CA GLU A 137 16.89 -21.13 8.19
C GLU A 137 15.74 -21.10 7.16
N MET A 138 14.97 -20.01 7.10
CA MET A 138 13.85 -19.83 6.18
C MET A 138 14.17 -18.89 5.01
N GLN A 139 15.43 -18.46 4.85
CA GLN A 139 15.80 -17.40 3.90
C GLN A 139 15.42 -17.72 2.46
N GLU A 140 15.67 -18.95 1.99
CA GLU A 140 15.34 -19.37 0.62
C GLU A 140 13.82 -19.34 0.37
N GLN A 141 13.03 -19.83 1.33
CA GLN A 141 11.57 -19.83 1.23
C GLN A 141 11.01 -18.41 1.18
N ARG A 142 11.53 -17.53 2.05
CA ARG A 142 11.16 -16.11 2.09
C ARG A 142 11.52 -15.39 0.79
N HIS A 143 12.72 -15.64 0.27
CA HIS A 143 13.15 -15.03 -0.99
C HIS A 143 12.25 -15.47 -2.15
N LYS A 144 11.97 -16.78 -2.24
CA LYS A 144 11.06 -17.33 -3.23
C LYS A 144 9.65 -16.75 -3.12
N GLU A 145 9.12 -16.60 -1.91
CA GLU A 145 7.82 -15.95 -1.67
C GLU A 145 7.83 -14.51 -2.19
N LEU A 146 8.83 -13.70 -1.80
CA LEU A 146 8.92 -12.30 -2.22
C LEU A 146 9.13 -12.14 -3.73
N GLU A 147 9.92 -12.99 -4.39
CA GLU A 147 10.07 -12.98 -5.85
C GLU A 147 8.77 -13.35 -6.57
N THR A 148 8.03 -14.32 -6.02
CA THR A 148 6.70 -14.67 -6.54
C THR A 148 5.74 -13.49 -6.41
N ILE A 149 5.72 -12.82 -5.26
CA ILE A 149 4.89 -11.63 -5.03
C ILE A 149 5.24 -10.52 -6.04
N ARG A 150 6.52 -10.34 -6.37
CA ARG A 150 7.00 -9.30 -7.30
C ARG A 150 6.70 -9.60 -8.77
N THR A 151 6.34 -10.83 -9.14
CA THR A 151 6.22 -11.29 -10.53
C THR A 151 5.31 -10.41 -11.39
N HIS A 152 4.13 -10.03 -10.88
CA HIS A 152 3.16 -9.18 -11.60
C HIS A 152 3.16 -7.74 -11.09
N THR A 153 4.33 -7.23 -10.72
CA THR A 153 4.46 -5.87 -10.17
C THR A 153 5.24 -4.93 -11.09
N THR A 154 4.80 -3.69 -11.15
CA THR A 154 5.53 -2.58 -11.78
C THR A 154 6.01 -1.62 -10.70
N VAL A 155 7.28 -1.22 -10.77
CA VAL A 155 7.84 -0.19 -9.87
C VAL A 155 7.36 1.19 -10.34
N VAL A 156 6.82 1.99 -9.42
CA VAL A 156 6.41 3.38 -9.70
C VAL A 156 7.61 4.30 -9.51
N GLY A 157 8.15 4.83 -10.61
CA GLY A 157 9.36 5.67 -10.59
C GLY A 157 9.07 7.12 -10.18
N HIS A 158 7.88 7.62 -10.51
CA HIS A 158 7.49 8.99 -10.20
C HIS A 158 6.00 9.09 -9.87
N TYR A 159 5.64 9.96 -8.92
CA TYR A 159 4.24 10.12 -8.52
C TYR A 159 3.30 10.50 -9.69
N LEU A 160 3.85 11.11 -10.76
CA LEU A 160 3.12 11.49 -11.97
C LEU A 160 2.62 10.30 -12.81
N GLU A 161 3.21 9.11 -12.63
CA GLU A 161 2.76 7.88 -13.30
C GLU A 161 1.40 7.41 -12.78
N LEU A 162 1.03 7.79 -11.56
CA LEU A 162 -0.31 7.56 -11.02
C LEU A 162 -1.28 8.59 -11.59
N GLN A 163 -2.53 8.20 -11.82
CA GLN A 163 -3.51 9.15 -12.34
C GLN A 163 -3.84 10.25 -11.32
N SER A 164 -4.08 11.46 -11.83
CA SER A 164 -4.66 12.56 -11.07
C SER A 164 -6.19 12.53 -11.10
N ILE A 165 -6.83 13.29 -10.20
CA ILE A 165 -8.29 13.38 -10.13
C ILE A 165 -8.91 13.86 -11.44
N GLN A 166 -8.17 14.62 -12.24
CA GLN A 166 -8.62 15.16 -13.52
C GLN A 166 -8.84 14.03 -14.54
N GLU A 167 -8.03 12.98 -14.47
CA GLU A 167 -8.01 11.83 -15.39
C GLU A 167 -9.04 10.76 -15.02
N TYR A 168 -9.59 10.80 -13.81
CA TYR A 168 -10.60 9.83 -13.37
C TYR A 168 -11.94 9.96 -14.11
N PRO A 169 -12.71 8.86 -14.17
CA PRO A 169 -14.06 8.86 -14.72
C PRO A 169 -14.92 9.98 -14.14
N VAL A 170 -15.76 10.59 -14.97
CA VAL A 170 -16.52 11.79 -14.61
C VAL A 170 -17.33 11.61 -13.32
N LYS A 171 -17.96 10.44 -13.14
CA LYS A 171 -18.76 10.12 -11.94
C LYS A 171 -17.90 10.03 -10.68
N VAL A 172 -16.78 9.31 -10.75
CA VAL A 172 -15.79 9.18 -9.67
C VAL A 172 -15.23 10.55 -9.28
N ARG A 173 -14.77 11.33 -10.26
CA ARG A 173 -14.22 12.68 -10.08
C ARG A 173 -15.21 13.62 -9.40
N LYS A 174 -16.48 13.62 -9.82
CA LYS A 174 -17.54 14.43 -9.22
C LYS A 174 -17.77 14.04 -7.75
N LEU A 175 -17.83 12.74 -7.46
CA LEU A 175 -18.01 12.24 -6.10
C LEU A 175 -16.85 12.63 -5.19
N ILE A 176 -15.60 12.36 -5.60
CA ILE A 176 -14.39 12.67 -4.81
C ILE A 176 -14.30 14.17 -4.50
N ARG A 177 -14.60 15.04 -5.49
CA ARG A 177 -14.62 16.50 -5.27
C ARG A 177 -15.69 16.90 -4.25
N ARG A 178 -16.86 16.27 -4.28
CA ARG A 178 -17.92 16.51 -3.28
C ARG A 178 -17.46 16.07 -1.89
N LEU A 179 -16.92 14.86 -1.74
CA LEU A 179 -16.44 14.30 -0.47
C LEU A 179 -15.35 15.17 0.18
N ARG A 180 -14.41 15.69 -0.62
CA ARG A 180 -13.35 16.59 -0.13
C ARG A 180 -13.87 17.92 0.37
N ARG A 181 -14.88 18.51 -0.28
CA ARG A 181 -15.49 19.79 0.16
C ARG A 181 -16.08 19.68 1.57
N ILE A 182 -16.70 18.54 1.88
CA ILE A 182 -17.34 18.27 3.17
C ILE A 182 -16.43 17.51 4.16
N ARG A 183 -15.15 17.28 3.79
CA ARG A 183 -14.11 16.61 4.60
C ARG A 183 -14.45 15.17 5.06
N ILE A 184 -15.37 14.50 4.36
CA ILE A 184 -15.76 13.10 4.65
C ILE A 184 -14.74 12.10 4.10
N ASP A 185 -13.91 12.50 3.13
CA ASP A 185 -12.82 11.68 2.60
C ASP A 185 -11.86 11.18 3.71
N ARG A 186 -11.60 12.01 4.73
CA ARG A 186 -10.79 11.63 5.91
C ARG A 186 -11.50 10.66 6.85
N LEU A 187 -12.84 10.66 6.86
CA LEU A 187 -13.63 9.73 7.66
C LEU A 187 -13.66 8.37 6.99
N ILE A 188 -13.86 8.35 5.67
CA ILE A 188 -13.80 7.13 4.86
C ILE A 188 -12.47 6.43 5.06
N SER A 189 -11.34 7.14 4.92
CA SER A 189 -10.01 6.55 5.12
C SER A 189 -9.74 6.06 6.55
N ARG A 190 -10.57 6.42 7.53
CA ARG A 190 -10.44 5.95 8.93
C ARG A 190 -11.27 4.71 9.23
N ILE A 191 -12.32 4.46 8.45
CA ILE A 191 -13.32 3.41 8.69
C ILE A 191 -13.19 2.27 7.67
N LEU A 192 -12.66 2.57 6.47
CA LEU A 192 -12.51 1.67 5.34
C LEU A 192 -11.05 1.61 4.90
#